data_AF-F9QDD1-F1
#
_entry.id   AF-F9QDD1-F1
#
_cell.length_a   1.000
_cell.length_b   1.000
_cell.length_c   1.000
_cell.angle_alpha   90.00
_cell.angle_beta   90.00
_cell.angle_gamma   90.00
#
_symmetry.space_group_name_H-M   'P 1'
#
loop_
_entity.id
_entity.type
_entity.pdbx_description
1 polymer ?
#
loop_
_entity_poly.entity_id
_entity_poly.type
_entity_poly.pdbx_seq_one_letter_code
_entity_poly.pdbx_strand_id
1 'polypeptide(L)'
;MKKINLIFSTLTTLALPLISISCNVEKQSKTKSLNLIDTKTFYDVIKESSQNKYPSVYITRNAAQVYNSVFNLILSQLMLSENKNDYNDQILLIDQAVQNNEIKENQRFNFKSLIKKYGSVLDKGVEKGRVLILNNTKTIEQSKDIPYNIFPREIHEYETYLKMYLEKGVNKFDFYIPDISFIGMKPEVRNWILKRANSITLLSDGNAQQYKFIRDNYLRWLKNQKVTYSKKELEQYWNNFQNNPELTSPEIDYHFFYKLEDKLKIFNFDGRYSLAFNAELEYIKSPWAKININNYPLDYTKIPEKLNISVDDYLNEYEKLNNLYGKKFEDLIVYGNDNLDKAKNNLIFMGSSLFRHYEPGKEFEGDLRLDHNPKALNEINQYFATLLKKYPSDKYNYIFKLHPYYKDQQALEYINKMLGSHKINPVIIDPGISWENLIAMEFKNLRNNTSVIFDRNDFKNNKSKTIITGLQATTTVLNSTYSFLTEAFGIRLREAYSFVDPKNFPLSNKFNIVIRDVKHETDEKTFNANVEELKKANLWNMISESFPWYEEFISMNEFLSKK
;
A
#
# COMPACT_ATOMS: atom_id res chain seq x y z
N MET A 1 -46.99 -17.99 23.27
CA MET A 1 -47.22 -16.73 22.53
C MET A 1 -46.57 -15.56 23.27
N LYS A 2 -45.38 -15.14 22.84
CA LYS A 2 -44.77 -13.85 23.19
C LYS A 2 -44.14 -13.31 21.89
N LYS A 3 -44.69 -12.19 21.39
CA LYS A 3 -44.19 -11.48 20.21
C LYS A 3 -42.99 -10.64 20.62
N ILE A 4 -41.84 -10.91 20.01
CA ILE A 4 -40.67 -10.02 20.03
C ILE A 4 -40.79 -9.13 18.79
N ASN A 5 -40.98 -7.83 19.00
CA ASN A 5 -40.90 -6.82 17.95
C ASN A 5 -39.43 -6.61 17.59
N LEU A 6 -39.03 -7.14 16.43
CA LEU A 6 -37.76 -6.81 15.79
C LEU A 6 -37.97 -5.50 15.00
N ILE A 7 -37.45 -4.39 15.53
CA ILE A 7 -37.36 -3.14 14.77
C ILE A 7 -36.18 -3.30 13.80
N PHE A 8 -36.51 -3.57 12.54
CA PHE A 8 -35.57 -3.42 11.43
C PHE A 8 -35.27 -1.93 11.26
N SER A 9 -34.10 -1.47 11.69
CA SER A 9 -33.55 -0.20 11.21
C SER A 9 -33.06 -0.43 9.78
N THR A 10 -33.88 -0.06 8.80
CA THR A 10 -33.47 0.10 7.41
C THR A 10 -32.41 1.21 7.34
N LEU A 11 -31.14 0.81 7.33
CA LEU A 11 -30.06 1.65 6.82
C LEU A 11 -30.31 1.84 5.32
N THR A 12 -31.04 2.89 4.96
CA THR A 12 -31.00 3.44 3.62
C THR A 12 -29.64 4.07 3.39
N THR A 13 -28.68 3.26 2.94
CA THR A 13 -27.54 3.75 2.16
C THR A 13 -28.09 4.41 0.90
N LEU A 14 -28.44 5.68 1.01
CA LEU A 14 -28.65 6.56 -0.13
C LEU A 14 -27.29 6.69 -0.83
N ALA A 15 -27.09 5.82 -1.81
CA ALA A 15 -26.12 6.01 -2.87
C ALA A 15 -26.39 7.41 -3.45
N LEU A 16 -25.38 8.29 -3.40
CA LEU A 16 -25.34 9.42 -4.33
C LEU A 16 -25.53 8.83 -5.73
N PRO A 17 -26.35 9.43 -6.62
CA PRO A 17 -26.55 8.88 -7.95
C PRO A 17 -25.23 8.98 -8.72
N LEU A 18 -24.42 7.91 -8.65
CA LEU A 18 -23.11 7.74 -9.30
C LEU A 18 -23.18 7.95 -10.83
N ILE A 19 -24.38 7.88 -11.40
CA ILE A 19 -24.64 7.93 -12.83
C ILE A 19 -24.49 9.35 -13.41
N SER A 20 -24.85 10.41 -12.66
CA SER A 20 -24.73 11.79 -13.16
C SER A 20 -23.30 12.35 -13.13
N ILE A 21 -22.40 11.66 -12.41
CA ILE A 21 -20.99 12.06 -12.21
C ILE A 21 -20.14 11.68 -13.44
N SER A 22 -20.42 10.54 -14.08
CA SER A 22 -19.64 10.04 -15.22
C SER A 22 -19.72 10.94 -16.47
N CYS A 23 -20.91 11.45 -16.82
CA CYS A 23 -21.13 12.21 -18.05
C CYS A 23 -20.47 13.60 -18.10
N ASN A 24 -20.18 14.22 -16.94
CA ASN A 24 -19.63 15.58 -16.91
C ASN A 24 -18.10 15.60 -16.77
N VAL A 25 -17.47 14.58 -16.16
CA VAL A 25 -16.01 14.49 -16.08
C VAL A 25 -15.39 14.09 -17.43
N GLU A 26 -16.10 13.29 -18.23
CA GLU A 26 -15.71 12.91 -19.60
C GLU A 26 -15.52 14.11 -20.54
N LYS A 27 -16.17 15.25 -20.24
CA LYS A 27 -16.02 16.51 -21.00
C LYS A 27 -14.83 17.36 -20.56
N GLN A 28 -14.31 17.18 -19.35
CA GLN A 28 -13.15 17.93 -18.86
C GLN A 28 -11.80 17.21 -19.12
N SER A 29 -11.77 15.87 -19.30
CA SER A 29 -10.50 15.13 -19.52
C SER A 29 -9.93 15.26 -20.94
N LYS A 30 -10.67 15.78 -21.91
CA LYS A 30 -10.23 15.84 -23.32
C LYS A 30 -9.15 16.89 -23.64
N THR A 31 -8.72 17.70 -22.68
CA THR A 31 -7.65 18.69 -22.90
C THR A 31 -6.71 18.83 -21.70
N LYS A 32 -5.56 18.15 -21.77
CA LYS A 32 -4.18 18.59 -21.43
C LYS A 32 -3.38 17.56 -20.62
N SER A 33 -2.15 17.34 -21.11
CA SER A 33 -0.97 16.71 -20.51
C SER A 33 -1.16 15.33 -19.88
N LEU A 34 -0.27 14.39 -20.23
CA LEU A 34 0.14 13.36 -19.26
C LEU A 34 0.50 14.11 -17.98
N ASN A 35 -0.39 14.13 -16.99
CA ASN A 35 -0.02 14.59 -15.66
C ASN A 35 0.93 13.53 -15.13
N LEU A 36 2.22 13.74 -15.41
CA LEU A 36 3.31 12.98 -14.85
C LEU A 36 3.17 13.03 -13.32
N ILE A 37 3.48 11.91 -12.68
CA ILE A 37 3.45 11.79 -11.23
C ILE A 37 4.53 12.74 -10.67
N ASP A 38 4.12 13.87 -10.10
CA ASP A 38 5.03 14.84 -9.47
C ASP A 38 5.29 14.46 -8.00
N THR A 39 6.53 14.08 -7.72
CA THR A 39 7.02 13.65 -6.41
C THR A 39 7.82 14.73 -5.68
N LYS A 40 7.85 15.98 -6.19
CA LYS A 40 8.62 17.08 -5.58
C LYS A 40 8.29 17.31 -4.10
N THR A 41 7.01 17.35 -3.74
CA THR A 41 6.59 17.54 -2.34
C THR A 41 7.13 16.45 -1.42
N PHE A 42 7.26 15.21 -1.90
CA PHE A 42 7.81 14.12 -1.11
C PHE A 42 9.30 14.35 -0.79
N TYR A 43 10.06 14.81 -1.79
CA TYR A 43 11.48 15.16 -1.59
C TYR A 43 11.65 16.40 -0.71
N ASP A 44 10.76 17.39 -0.81
CA ASP A 44 10.78 18.58 0.04
C ASP A 44 10.54 18.19 1.52
N VAL A 45 9.59 17.29 1.81
CA VAL A 45 9.36 16.75 3.17
C VAL A 45 10.59 16.04 3.73
N ILE A 46 11.28 15.23 2.91
CA ILE A 46 12.52 14.57 3.31
C ILE A 46 13.58 15.61 3.70
N LYS A 47 13.76 16.65 2.88
CA LYS A 47 14.74 17.71 3.13
C LYS A 47 14.39 18.50 4.40
N GLU A 48 13.14 18.93 4.54
CA GLU A 48 12.63 19.64 5.72
C GLU A 48 12.87 18.83 7.00
N SER A 49 12.53 17.53 6.98
CA SER A 49 12.69 16.65 8.14
C SER A 49 14.15 16.35 8.43
N SER A 50 14.99 16.19 7.40
CA SER A 50 16.43 15.97 7.58
C SER A 50 17.14 17.15 8.28
N GLN A 51 16.57 18.36 8.16
CA GLN A 51 17.17 19.61 8.61
C GLN A 51 16.62 20.13 9.94
N ASN A 52 15.54 19.56 10.48
CA ASN A 52 14.97 20.04 11.72
C ASN A 52 15.56 19.35 12.96
N LYS A 53 15.11 19.78 14.14
CA LYS A 53 15.60 19.37 15.47
C LYS A 53 14.72 18.32 16.16
N TYR A 54 13.77 17.73 15.45
CA TYR A 54 12.77 16.84 16.01
C TYR A 54 13.00 15.40 15.53
N PRO A 55 12.82 14.39 16.39
CA PRO A 55 12.88 13.00 15.94
C PRO A 55 11.71 12.67 15.02
N SER A 56 11.97 11.79 14.05
CA SER A 56 10.95 11.25 13.15
C SER A 56 10.42 9.92 13.68
N VAL A 57 9.10 9.83 13.87
CA VAL A 57 8.40 8.63 14.35
C VAL A 57 7.61 8.01 13.20
N TYR A 58 8.03 6.82 12.77
CA TYR A 58 7.42 6.05 11.71
C TYR A 58 6.55 4.95 12.30
N ILE A 59 5.24 5.15 12.21
CA ILE A 59 4.25 4.14 12.53
C ILE A 59 4.07 3.30 11.27
N THR A 60 4.10 1.97 11.38
CA THR A 60 3.89 1.10 10.22
C THR A 60 2.77 0.10 10.42
N ARG A 61 2.28 -0.43 9.32
CA ARG A 61 1.35 -1.56 9.26
C ARG A 61 1.90 -2.54 8.24
N ASN A 62 1.49 -3.80 8.32
CA ASN A 62 1.98 -4.84 7.41
C ASN A 62 1.42 -4.70 5.98
N ALA A 63 1.95 -3.72 5.26
CA ALA A 63 1.59 -3.38 3.89
C ALA A 63 2.83 -2.93 3.12
N ALA A 64 3.01 -3.44 1.90
CA ALA A 64 4.21 -3.20 1.10
C ALA A 64 4.45 -1.71 0.81
N GLN A 65 3.40 -0.99 0.41
CA GLN A 65 3.45 0.45 0.11
C GLN A 65 3.91 1.30 1.31
N VAL A 66 3.44 0.96 2.50
CA VAL A 66 3.84 1.62 3.74
C VAL A 66 5.32 1.35 4.03
N TYR A 67 5.77 0.09 3.96
CA TYR A 67 7.19 -0.21 4.20
C TYR A 67 8.11 0.46 3.18
N ASN A 68 7.80 0.38 1.88
CA ASN A 68 8.63 0.97 0.84
C ASN A 68 8.75 2.49 1.03
N SER A 69 7.65 3.19 1.29
CA SER A 69 7.65 4.65 1.52
C SER A 69 8.39 5.03 2.81
N VAL A 70 8.18 4.31 3.91
CA VAL A 70 8.88 4.53 5.17
C VAL A 70 10.38 4.29 5.04
N PHE A 71 10.81 3.25 4.35
CA PHE A 71 12.24 2.98 4.14
C PHE A 71 12.89 4.04 3.24
N ASN A 72 12.19 4.48 2.20
CA ASN A 72 12.64 5.62 1.39
C ASN A 72 12.84 6.88 2.25
N LEU A 73 11.91 7.17 3.17
CA LEU A 73 11.99 8.31 4.08
C LEU A 73 13.16 8.18 5.08
N ILE A 74 13.23 7.07 5.82
CA ILE A 74 14.26 6.83 6.84
C ILE A 74 15.67 6.93 6.24
N LEU A 75 15.93 6.19 5.16
CA LEU A 75 17.26 6.14 4.55
C LEU A 75 17.67 7.50 4.01
N SER A 76 16.77 8.17 3.30
CA SER A 76 17.06 9.48 2.73
C SER A 76 17.30 10.54 3.80
N GLN A 77 16.51 10.53 4.89
CA GLN A 77 16.69 11.46 6.00
C GLN A 77 18.02 11.24 6.72
N LEU A 78 18.40 9.99 6.99
CA LEU A 78 19.70 9.64 7.60
C LEU A 78 20.89 10.09 6.73
N MET A 79 20.80 9.90 5.41
CA MET A 79 21.86 10.31 4.49
C MET A 79 21.99 11.83 4.37
N LEU A 80 20.87 12.57 4.44
CA LEU A 80 20.90 14.03 4.35
C LEU A 80 21.31 14.70 5.67
N SER A 81 20.97 14.08 6.81
CA SER A 81 21.23 14.59 8.16
C SER A 81 22.60 14.22 8.71
N GLU A 82 23.38 13.40 7.99
CA GLU A 82 24.71 12.94 8.39
C GLU A 82 25.56 14.13 8.88
N ASN A 83 25.86 14.13 10.19
CA ASN A 83 26.65 15.13 10.93
C ASN A 83 26.03 16.52 11.14
N LYS A 84 24.73 16.74 10.90
CA LYS A 84 24.16 18.10 10.89
C LYS A 84 23.34 18.51 12.11
N ASN A 85 22.54 17.62 12.71
CA ASN A 85 21.55 18.01 13.73
C ASN A 85 21.44 17.05 14.90
N ASP A 86 21.26 17.61 16.10
CA ASP A 86 20.87 16.86 17.29
C ASP A 86 19.41 16.40 17.16
N TYR A 87 19.09 15.21 17.67
CA TYR A 87 17.73 14.64 17.79
C TYR A 87 16.98 14.25 16.50
N ASN A 88 17.57 14.33 15.31
CA ASN A 88 16.96 13.79 14.09
C ASN A 88 17.07 12.25 13.99
N ASP A 89 16.72 11.58 15.09
CA ASP A 89 16.68 10.12 15.16
C ASP A 89 15.46 9.60 14.40
N GLN A 90 15.62 8.42 13.80
CA GLN A 90 14.58 7.73 13.06
C GLN A 90 14.03 6.57 13.90
N ILE A 91 12.83 6.76 14.41
CA ILE A 91 12.14 5.83 15.31
C ILE A 91 11.13 5.04 14.50
N LEU A 92 11.41 3.77 14.23
CA LEU A 92 10.52 2.87 13.48
C LEU A 92 9.75 1.95 14.41
N LEU A 93 8.43 2.02 14.37
CA LEU A 93 7.54 1.04 14.98
C LEU A 93 7.09 0.02 13.93
N ILE A 94 7.40 -1.26 14.13
CA ILE A 94 7.20 -2.32 13.15
C ILE A 94 6.54 -3.56 13.74
N ASP A 95 5.62 -4.17 12.99
CA ASP A 95 4.89 -5.39 13.37
C ASP A 95 5.85 -6.48 13.85
N GLN A 96 5.64 -6.99 15.07
CA GLN A 96 6.47 -8.04 15.65
C GLN A 96 6.46 -9.34 14.83
N ALA A 97 5.38 -9.61 14.09
CA ALA A 97 5.31 -10.77 13.19
C ALA A 97 6.14 -10.58 11.91
N VAL A 98 6.54 -9.34 11.60
CA VAL A 98 7.37 -8.98 10.45
C VAL A 98 8.84 -8.83 10.85
N GLN A 99 9.08 -8.21 12.00
CA GLN A 99 10.40 -7.99 12.57
C GLN A 99 10.41 -8.38 14.05
N ASN A 100 11.13 -9.45 14.41
CA ASN A 100 11.34 -9.85 15.80
C ASN A 100 12.79 -9.67 16.25
N ASN A 101 13.09 -8.62 17.01
CA ASN A 101 14.44 -8.34 17.51
C ASN A 101 15.00 -9.43 18.45
N GLU A 102 14.15 -10.29 19.04
CA GLU A 102 14.58 -11.41 19.88
C GLU A 102 14.98 -12.64 19.06
N ILE A 103 14.50 -12.76 17.81
CA ILE A 103 14.71 -13.91 16.94
C ILE A 103 15.67 -13.53 15.81
N LYS A 104 16.87 -14.11 15.80
CA LYS A 104 17.93 -13.73 14.85
C LYS A 104 17.78 -14.29 13.44
N GLU A 105 16.83 -15.20 13.19
CA GLU A 105 16.72 -15.94 11.93
C GLU A 105 15.44 -15.57 11.15
N ASN A 106 15.58 -15.47 9.82
CA ASN A 106 14.52 -15.29 8.81
C ASN A 106 13.56 -14.08 9.00
N GLN A 107 14.13 -12.91 9.33
CA GLN A 107 13.39 -11.64 9.34
C GLN A 107 13.10 -11.16 7.90
N ARG A 108 11.94 -10.52 7.70
CA ARG A 108 11.57 -9.98 6.38
C ARG A 108 12.54 -8.88 5.91
N PHE A 109 13.02 -8.06 6.83
CA PHE A 109 13.90 -6.93 6.55
C PHE A 109 15.21 -7.05 7.34
N ASN A 110 16.28 -6.44 6.83
CA ASN A 110 17.60 -6.52 7.43
C ASN A 110 18.14 -5.12 7.83
N PHE A 111 17.88 -4.73 9.07
CA PHE A 111 18.33 -3.45 9.62
C PHE A 111 19.81 -3.42 10.06
N LYS A 112 20.55 -4.55 9.96
CA LYS A 112 21.92 -4.65 10.51
C LYS A 112 22.88 -3.64 9.87
N SER A 113 22.84 -3.51 8.54
CA SER A 113 23.71 -2.57 7.81
C SER A 113 23.43 -1.13 8.25
N LEU A 114 22.14 -0.78 8.34
CA LEU A 114 21.69 0.55 8.73
C LEU A 114 22.12 0.91 10.16
N ILE A 115 21.88 0.01 11.12
CA ILE A 115 22.27 0.20 12.53
C ILE A 115 23.79 0.28 12.67
N LYS A 116 24.55 -0.52 11.92
CA LYS A 116 26.02 -0.45 11.93
C LYS A 116 26.53 0.90 11.42
N LYS A 117 25.90 1.46 10.39
CA LYS A 117 26.31 2.73 9.77
C LYS A 117 25.94 3.95 10.62
N TYR A 118 24.69 4.04 11.08
CA TYR A 118 24.16 5.23 11.76
C TYR A 118 24.11 5.11 13.30
N GLY A 119 24.26 3.90 13.84
CA GLY A 119 24.17 3.62 15.27
C GLY A 119 22.73 3.41 15.77
N SER A 120 22.62 2.72 16.92
CA SER A 120 21.37 2.49 17.63
C SER A 120 21.18 3.49 18.77
N VAL A 121 19.95 3.99 18.93
CA VAL A 121 19.56 4.80 20.09
C VAL A 121 19.63 3.98 21.39
N LEU A 122 19.38 2.67 21.34
CA LEU A 122 19.45 1.80 22.53
C LEU A 122 20.87 1.70 23.09
N ASP A 123 21.89 1.72 22.22
CA ASP A 123 23.28 1.49 22.63
C ASP A 123 23.96 2.79 23.08
N LYS A 124 23.65 3.90 22.41
CA LYS A 124 24.37 5.17 22.55
C LYS A 124 23.51 6.31 23.09
N GLY A 125 22.23 6.05 23.38
CA GLY A 125 21.26 7.04 23.80
C GLY A 125 20.83 8.01 22.70
N VAL A 126 20.01 8.98 23.09
CA VAL A 126 19.51 10.06 22.22
C VAL A 126 20.60 11.13 22.10
N GLU A 127 21.30 11.20 20.97
CA GLU A 127 22.32 12.24 20.71
C GLU A 127 22.15 12.86 19.31
N LYS A 128 22.40 12.10 18.24
CA LYS A 128 22.37 12.57 16.85
C LYS A 128 21.91 11.46 15.92
N GLY A 129 21.07 11.79 14.93
CA GLY A 129 20.84 11.05 13.68
C GLY A 129 20.97 9.52 13.74
N ARG A 130 20.34 8.87 14.72
CA ARG A 130 20.42 7.41 14.94
C ARG A 130 19.14 6.70 14.55
N VAL A 131 19.18 5.38 14.63
CA VAL A 131 18.03 4.51 14.34
C VAL A 131 17.55 3.83 15.62
N LEU A 132 16.23 3.79 15.80
CA LEU A 132 15.57 3.04 16.85
C LEU A 132 14.48 2.16 16.23
N ILE A 133 14.67 0.84 16.23
CA ILE A 133 13.70 -0.12 15.67
C ILE A 133 12.97 -0.83 16.80
N LEU A 134 11.66 -0.61 16.90
CA LEU A 134 10.82 -1.10 17.98
C LEU A 134 9.69 -1.96 17.42
N ASN A 135 9.55 -3.15 17.98
CA ASN A 135 8.49 -4.08 17.66
C ASN A 135 7.67 -4.50 18.89
N ASN A 136 8.11 -4.09 20.08
CA ASN A 136 7.50 -4.42 21.35
C ASN A 136 7.98 -3.44 22.43
N THR A 137 7.10 -3.02 23.33
CA THR A 137 7.42 -2.10 24.43
C THR A 137 8.52 -2.63 25.36
N LYS A 138 8.69 -3.95 25.48
CA LYS A 138 9.72 -4.57 26.35
C LYS A 138 11.14 -4.23 25.94
N THR A 139 11.32 -3.81 24.68
CA THR A 139 12.60 -3.31 24.15
C THR A 139 13.05 -2.05 24.90
N ILE A 140 12.10 -1.24 25.38
CA ILE A 140 12.37 -0.03 26.17
C ILE A 140 12.21 -0.29 27.67
N GLU A 141 11.17 -1.03 28.06
CA GLU A 141 10.83 -1.25 29.45
C GLU A 141 10.42 -2.71 29.67
N GLN A 142 11.35 -3.54 30.18
CA GLN A 142 11.18 -5.00 30.29
C GLN A 142 9.91 -5.44 31.04
N SER A 143 9.39 -4.63 31.97
CA SER A 143 8.15 -4.91 32.69
C SER A 143 6.87 -4.76 31.86
N LYS A 144 6.94 -4.22 30.64
CA LYS A 144 5.80 -4.04 29.72
C LYS A 144 6.05 -4.83 28.44
N ASP A 145 5.37 -5.95 28.27
CA ASP A 145 5.41 -6.78 27.05
C ASP A 145 4.15 -6.58 26.21
N ILE A 146 4.13 -5.49 25.42
CA ILE A 146 3.05 -5.17 24.50
C ILE A 146 3.61 -5.26 23.08
N PRO A 147 3.22 -6.27 22.29
CA PRO A 147 3.66 -6.42 20.92
C PRO A 147 3.09 -5.33 20.02
N TYR A 148 3.94 -4.70 19.21
CA TYR A 148 3.47 -3.81 18.15
C TYR A 148 2.87 -4.64 17.01
N ASN A 149 1.72 -4.21 16.49
CA ASN A 149 1.03 -4.87 15.39
C ASN A 149 0.74 -3.92 14.22
N ILE A 150 -0.17 -2.95 14.40
CA ILE A 150 -0.62 -2.05 13.31
C ILE A 150 -0.39 -0.57 13.63
N PHE A 151 -0.64 -0.19 14.87
CA PHE A 151 -0.37 1.11 15.47
C PHE A 151 -0.59 0.99 16.98
N PRO A 152 0.01 1.85 17.82
CA PRO A 152 -0.22 1.82 19.26
C PRO A 152 -1.67 2.23 19.58
N ARG A 153 -2.35 1.43 20.40
CA ARG A 153 -3.79 1.55 20.67
C ARG A 153 -4.10 2.39 21.89
N GLU A 154 -3.13 2.57 22.77
CA GLU A 154 -3.25 3.33 24.01
C GLU A 154 -2.12 4.36 24.14
N ILE A 155 -2.37 5.42 24.91
CA ILE A 155 -1.38 6.50 25.15
C ILE A 155 -0.10 5.95 25.79
N HIS A 156 -0.22 5.03 26.75
CA HIS A 156 0.92 4.49 27.48
C HIS A 156 1.90 3.73 26.58
N GLU A 157 1.45 3.18 25.45
CA GLU A 157 2.33 2.55 24.47
C GLU A 157 3.25 3.59 23.83
N TYR A 158 2.70 4.74 23.39
CA TYR A 158 3.51 5.85 22.87
C TYR A 158 4.48 6.40 23.90
N GLU A 159 4.02 6.60 25.14
CA GLU A 159 4.86 7.08 26.23
C GLU A 159 6.00 6.11 26.52
N THR A 160 5.76 4.80 26.37
CA THR A 160 6.81 3.78 26.53
C THR A 160 7.75 3.77 25.33
N TYR A 161 7.26 3.76 24.09
CA TYR A 161 8.10 3.78 22.89
C TYR A 161 8.97 5.04 22.78
N LEU A 162 8.47 6.17 23.27
CA LEU A 162 9.14 7.47 23.20
C LEU A 162 9.76 7.90 24.54
N LYS A 163 9.82 7.01 25.53
CA LYS A 163 10.26 7.29 26.90
C LYS A 163 11.60 8.03 26.96
N MET A 164 12.60 7.50 26.25
CA MET A 164 13.97 8.07 26.21
C MET A 164 14.01 9.52 25.69
N TYR A 165 13.04 9.92 24.87
CA TYR A 165 12.91 11.28 24.33
C TYR A 165 12.15 12.18 25.30
N LEU A 166 11.02 11.69 25.83
CA LEU A 166 10.17 12.43 26.76
C LEU A 166 10.91 12.77 28.06
N GLU A 167 11.71 11.83 28.60
CA GLU A 167 12.52 12.04 29.80
C GLU A 167 13.63 13.08 29.61
N LYS A 168 14.10 13.28 28.37
CA LYS A 168 15.03 14.36 27.99
C LYS A 168 14.35 15.69 27.66
N GLY A 169 13.03 15.77 27.84
CA GLY A 169 12.25 16.98 27.54
C GLY A 169 11.92 17.18 26.06
N VAL A 170 12.18 16.20 25.19
CA VAL A 170 11.77 16.26 23.78
C VAL A 170 10.29 15.93 23.69
N ASN A 171 9.47 16.95 23.37
CA ASN A 171 8.01 16.85 23.37
C ASN A 171 7.36 17.09 21.99
N LYS A 172 8.17 17.26 20.94
CA LYS A 172 7.73 17.45 19.55
C LYS A 172 8.42 16.47 18.62
N PHE A 173 7.66 15.93 17.68
CA PHE A 173 8.10 14.88 16.75
C PHE A 173 7.51 15.10 15.35
N ASP A 174 8.21 14.65 14.32
CA ASP A 174 7.61 14.46 13.00
C ASP A 174 6.99 13.07 12.91
N PHE A 175 5.68 13.00 12.72
CA PHE A 175 4.99 11.71 12.65
C PHE A 175 4.74 11.29 11.21
N TYR A 176 5.09 10.06 10.88
CA TYR A 176 4.77 9.39 9.63
C TYR A 176 3.82 8.24 9.93
N ILE A 177 2.56 8.35 9.48
CA ILE A 177 1.47 7.49 9.93
C ILE A 177 0.71 6.96 8.73
N PRO A 178 0.39 5.66 8.64
CA PRO A 178 -0.51 5.17 7.62
C PRO A 178 -1.88 5.82 7.82
N ASP A 179 -2.44 6.38 6.76
CA ASP A 179 -3.72 7.09 6.77
C ASP A 179 -4.85 6.32 7.46
N ILE A 180 -4.99 5.03 7.17
CA ILE A 180 -6.03 4.19 7.74
C ILE A 180 -5.74 3.81 9.19
N SER A 181 -4.47 3.84 9.62
CA SER A 181 -4.11 3.72 11.03
C SER A 181 -4.52 5.00 11.77
N PHE A 182 -4.25 6.18 11.21
CA PHE A 182 -4.60 7.47 11.82
C PHE A 182 -6.12 7.64 12.08
N ILE A 183 -6.95 7.28 11.11
CA ILE A 183 -8.42 7.31 11.28
C ILE A 183 -8.92 6.18 12.19
N GLY A 184 -8.17 5.07 12.29
CA GLY A 184 -8.51 3.91 13.14
C GLY A 184 -8.12 4.09 14.60
N MET A 185 -7.27 5.07 14.94
CA MET A 185 -6.89 5.38 16.32
C MET A 185 -8.08 5.88 17.14
N LYS A 186 -8.07 5.57 18.43
CA LYS A 186 -8.99 6.19 19.39
C LYS A 186 -8.72 7.71 19.47
N PRO A 187 -9.75 8.55 19.72
CA PRO A 187 -9.60 10.00 19.76
C PRO A 187 -8.48 10.48 20.70
N GLU A 188 -8.36 9.92 21.90
CA GLU A 188 -7.36 10.27 22.91
C GLU A 188 -5.91 10.03 22.43
N VAL A 189 -5.69 8.93 21.69
CA VAL A 189 -4.39 8.62 21.09
C VAL A 189 -4.08 9.58 19.96
N ARG A 190 -5.05 9.84 19.08
CA ARG A 190 -4.89 10.82 18.00
C ARG A 190 -4.59 12.21 18.54
N ASN A 191 -5.30 12.63 19.58
CA ASN A 191 -5.12 13.92 20.23
C ASN A 191 -3.73 14.03 20.89
N TRP A 192 -3.22 12.94 21.48
CA TRP A 192 -1.86 12.90 22.02
C TRP A 192 -0.81 13.16 20.94
N ILE A 193 -0.96 12.55 19.75
CA ILE A 193 -0.10 12.78 18.58
C ILE A 193 -0.22 14.22 18.11
N LEU A 194 -1.45 14.70 17.88
CA LEU A 194 -1.73 16.07 17.41
C LEU A 194 -1.09 17.13 18.33
N LYS A 195 -1.13 16.92 19.65
CA LYS A 195 -0.52 17.83 20.63
C LYS A 195 1.01 17.88 20.53
N ARG A 196 1.63 16.75 20.17
CA ARG A 196 3.10 16.57 20.09
C ARG A 196 3.67 16.58 18.68
N ALA A 197 2.86 16.83 17.66
CA ALA A 197 3.34 16.89 16.28
C ALA A 197 4.04 18.23 16.01
N ASN A 198 5.27 18.17 15.48
CA ASN A 198 5.81 19.26 14.68
C ASN A 198 5.17 19.23 13.29
N SER A 199 5.14 18.04 12.69
CA SER A 199 4.40 17.74 11.46
C SER A 199 3.80 16.33 11.50
N ILE A 200 2.79 16.10 10.66
CA ILE A 200 2.18 14.80 10.42
C ILE A 200 2.20 14.53 8.92
N THR A 201 2.75 13.39 8.52
CA THR A 201 2.71 12.89 7.15
C THR A 201 1.88 11.61 7.13
N LEU A 202 0.73 11.66 6.45
CA LEU A 202 -0.11 10.50 6.22
C LEU A 202 0.35 9.75 4.97
N LEU A 203 0.71 8.48 5.15
CA LEU A 203 1.16 7.59 4.08
C LEU A 203 0.03 6.65 3.67
N SER A 204 -0.15 6.46 2.37
CA SER A 204 -1.21 5.60 1.83
C SER A 204 -0.97 4.11 2.13
N ASP A 205 -2.00 3.40 2.59
CA ASP A 205 -2.09 1.93 2.55
C ASP A 205 -2.54 1.40 1.17
N GLY A 206 -2.09 2.05 0.09
CA GLY A 206 -2.45 1.70 -1.26
C GLY A 206 -3.84 2.22 -1.69
N ASN A 207 -4.60 1.42 -2.42
CA ASN A 207 -5.96 1.81 -2.82
C ASN A 207 -6.97 1.80 -1.65
N ALA A 208 -6.59 1.27 -0.48
CA ALA A 208 -7.36 1.40 0.76
C ALA A 208 -7.65 2.85 1.16
N GLN A 209 -6.77 3.78 0.80
CA GLN A 209 -6.95 5.21 1.05
C GLN A 209 -8.27 5.73 0.43
N GLN A 210 -8.64 5.30 -0.77
CA GLN A 210 -9.81 5.86 -1.46
C GLN A 210 -11.14 5.47 -0.82
N TYR A 211 -11.25 4.24 -0.33
CA TYR A 211 -12.52 3.79 0.24
C TYR A 211 -12.57 3.92 1.77
N LYS A 212 -11.48 3.66 2.50
CA LYS A 212 -11.47 3.79 3.97
C LYS A 212 -11.24 5.22 4.44
N PHE A 213 -10.20 5.88 3.92
CA PHE A 213 -9.83 7.24 4.32
C PHE A 213 -10.72 8.30 3.67
N ILE A 214 -10.86 8.27 2.34
CA ILE A 214 -11.66 9.27 1.62
C ILE A 214 -13.17 9.02 1.79
N ARG A 215 -13.69 7.88 1.32
CA ARG A 215 -15.15 7.63 1.29
C ARG A 215 -15.75 7.41 2.68
N ASP A 216 -15.21 6.44 3.44
CA ASP A 216 -15.86 5.97 4.67
C ASP A 216 -15.59 6.85 5.89
N ASN A 217 -14.53 7.66 5.84
CA ASN A 217 -14.14 8.59 6.90
C ASN A 217 -14.37 10.05 6.48
N TYR A 218 -13.57 10.60 5.56
CA TYR A 218 -13.60 12.03 5.26
C TYR A 218 -14.92 12.52 4.66
N LEU A 219 -15.43 11.87 3.61
CA LEU A 219 -16.71 12.22 2.99
C LEU A 219 -17.90 11.99 3.92
N ARG A 220 -17.83 10.97 4.78
CA ARG A 220 -18.87 10.70 5.78
C ARG A 220 -18.93 11.81 6.82
N TRP A 221 -17.78 12.27 7.30
CA TRP A 221 -17.68 13.41 8.19
C TRP A 221 -18.20 14.69 7.51
N LEU A 222 -17.75 14.96 6.28
CA LEU A 222 -18.10 16.16 5.52
C LEU A 222 -19.62 16.32 5.33
N LYS A 223 -20.36 15.22 5.08
CA LYS A 223 -21.82 15.24 4.91
C LYS A 223 -22.57 15.84 6.10
N ASN A 224 -22.01 15.76 7.30
CA ASN A 224 -22.62 16.28 8.51
C ASN A 224 -22.11 17.67 8.89
N GLN A 225 -21.16 18.23 8.12
CA GLN A 225 -20.46 19.43 8.49
C GLN A 225 -21.11 20.69 7.91
N LYS A 226 -21.47 21.62 8.80
CA LYS A 226 -22.11 22.89 8.45
C LYS A 226 -21.23 24.12 8.69
N VAL A 227 -20.22 23.99 9.54
CA VAL A 227 -19.27 25.06 9.87
C VAL A 227 -18.04 24.92 9.00
N THR A 228 -17.48 26.06 8.58
CA THR A 228 -16.23 26.13 7.83
C THR A 228 -15.31 27.13 8.51
N TYR A 229 -14.01 26.88 8.43
CA TYR A 229 -12.97 27.73 9.02
C TYR A 229 -11.97 28.14 7.94
N SER A 230 -11.52 29.38 8.02
CA SER A 230 -10.38 29.90 7.27
C SER A 230 -9.08 29.23 7.74
N LYS A 231 -8.03 29.32 6.92
CA LYS A 231 -6.70 28.77 7.28
C LYS A 231 -6.18 29.36 8.60
N LYS A 232 -6.33 30.67 8.79
CA LYS A 232 -5.89 31.37 10.01
C LYS A 232 -6.61 30.90 11.27
N GLU A 233 -7.92 30.66 11.20
CA GLU A 233 -8.68 30.10 12.33
C GLU A 233 -8.21 28.68 12.65
N LEU A 234 -7.97 27.85 11.64
CA LEU A 234 -7.44 26.50 11.84
C LEU A 234 -6.06 26.50 12.48
N GLU A 235 -5.17 27.41 12.07
CA GLU A 235 -3.87 27.61 12.70
C GLU A 235 -4.02 28.03 14.17
N GLN A 236 -5.00 28.87 14.49
CA GLN A 236 -5.30 29.25 15.88
C GLN A 236 -5.77 28.06 16.71
N TYR A 237 -6.73 27.26 16.20
CA TYR A 237 -7.18 26.05 16.90
C TYR A 237 -6.04 25.05 17.10
N TRP A 238 -5.22 24.84 16.08
CA TRP A 238 -4.04 23.97 16.16
C TRP A 238 -3.07 24.46 17.24
N ASN A 239 -2.68 25.73 17.19
CA ASN A 239 -1.73 26.32 18.13
C ASN A 239 -2.28 26.37 19.56
N ASN A 240 -3.56 26.70 19.75
CA ASN A 240 -4.22 26.67 21.06
C ASN A 240 -4.18 25.26 21.65
N PHE A 241 -4.59 24.25 20.87
CA PHE A 241 -4.58 22.86 21.33
C PHE A 241 -3.16 22.36 21.68
N GLN A 242 -2.15 22.74 20.89
CA GLN A 242 -0.77 22.34 21.14
C GLN A 242 -0.14 23.01 22.38
N ASN A 243 -0.48 24.28 22.65
CA ASN A 243 0.19 25.08 23.67
C ASN A 243 -0.58 25.16 25.00
N ASN A 244 -1.87 24.83 25.02
CA ASN A 244 -2.65 24.82 26.24
C ASN A 244 -2.55 23.44 26.93
N PRO A 245 -1.89 23.33 28.10
CA PRO A 245 -1.74 22.05 28.81
C PRO A 245 -3.09 21.47 29.28
N GLU A 246 -4.09 22.31 29.53
CA GLU A 246 -5.41 21.91 30.05
C GLU A 246 -6.29 21.21 29.00
N LEU A 247 -6.05 21.47 27.71
CA LEU A 247 -6.81 20.85 26.63
C LEU A 247 -6.36 19.41 26.35
N THR A 248 -7.25 18.45 26.57
CA THR A 248 -7.02 17.02 26.23
C THR A 248 -7.55 16.65 24.83
N SER A 249 -8.36 17.51 24.22
CA SER A 249 -8.87 17.39 22.85
C SER A 249 -8.91 18.75 22.15
N PRO A 250 -8.77 18.79 20.81
CA PRO A 250 -9.02 20.02 20.06
C PRO A 250 -10.49 20.43 20.19
N GLU A 251 -10.75 21.73 20.15
CA GLU A 251 -12.11 22.31 20.24
C GLU A 251 -12.94 22.05 18.97
N ILE A 252 -12.27 21.64 17.88
CA ILE A 252 -12.88 21.31 16.60
C ILE A 252 -12.48 19.90 16.16
N ASP A 253 -13.26 19.34 15.24
CA ASP A 253 -12.96 18.03 14.67
C ASP A 253 -11.62 18.05 13.88
N TYR A 254 -10.77 17.04 14.13
CA TYR A 254 -9.44 16.95 13.54
C TYR A 254 -9.42 16.89 12.00
N HIS A 255 -10.50 16.44 11.34
CA HIS A 255 -10.54 16.40 9.86
C HIS A 255 -10.36 17.79 9.24
N PHE A 256 -10.67 18.86 9.98
CA PHE A 256 -10.39 20.22 9.55
C PHE A 256 -8.90 20.50 9.36
N PHE A 257 -8.04 19.85 10.14
CA PHE A 257 -6.59 20.04 10.07
C PHE A 257 -5.97 19.44 8.80
N TYR A 258 -6.69 18.62 8.02
CA TYR A 258 -6.22 18.15 6.71
C TYR A 258 -5.99 19.29 5.70
N LYS A 259 -6.50 20.49 5.99
CA LYS A 259 -6.30 21.70 5.18
C LYS A 259 -5.06 22.52 5.58
N LEU A 260 -4.39 22.14 6.67
CA LEU A 260 -3.16 22.79 7.13
C LEU A 260 -1.96 22.05 6.55
N GLU A 261 -1.68 22.24 5.26
CA GLU A 261 -0.65 21.47 4.52
C GLU A 261 0.77 21.62 5.05
N ASP A 262 1.06 22.68 5.80
CA ASP A 262 2.32 22.85 6.52
C ASP A 262 2.41 21.98 7.79
N LYS A 263 1.26 21.55 8.34
CA LYS A 263 1.14 20.70 9.53
C LYS A 263 0.84 19.25 9.21
N LEU A 264 -0.04 19.00 8.24
CA LEU A 264 -0.51 17.68 7.87
C LEU A 264 -0.46 17.50 6.34
N LYS A 265 0.43 16.62 5.89
CA LYS A 265 0.60 16.27 4.47
C LYS A 265 0.06 14.87 4.22
N ILE A 266 -0.63 14.67 3.09
CA ILE A 266 -1.21 13.37 2.72
C ILE A 266 -0.52 12.91 1.43
N PHE A 267 -0.10 11.65 1.40
CA PHE A 267 0.54 11.06 0.22
C PHE A 267 -0.12 9.77 -0.25
N ASN A 268 -0.03 9.53 -1.56
CA ASN A 268 -0.33 8.27 -2.25
C ASN A 268 0.78 7.98 -3.28
N PHE A 269 0.90 6.75 -3.78
CA PHE A 269 1.76 6.46 -4.94
C PHE A 269 1.20 7.10 -6.23
N ASP A 270 -0.12 7.29 -6.30
CA ASP A 270 -0.80 8.04 -7.35
C ASP A 270 -1.81 9.00 -6.72
N GLY A 271 -1.35 10.19 -6.35
CA GLY A 271 -2.16 11.27 -5.79
C GLY A 271 -3.03 11.99 -6.81
N ARG A 272 -2.92 11.69 -8.11
CA ARG A 272 -3.68 12.40 -9.18
C ARG A 272 -5.18 12.25 -9.03
N TYR A 273 -5.64 11.18 -8.37
CA TYR A 273 -7.06 10.97 -8.08
C TYR A 273 -7.65 12.11 -7.22
N SER A 274 -6.84 12.85 -6.47
CA SER A 274 -7.29 14.02 -5.70
C SER A 274 -7.91 15.12 -6.57
N LEU A 275 -7.50 15.24 -7.85
CA LEU A 275 -8.09 16.19 -8.79
C LEU A 275 -9.55 15.83 -9.06
N ALA A 276 -9.82 14.56 -9.38
CA ALA A 276 -11.17 14.05 -9.60
C ALA A 276 -12.02 14.17 -8.33
N PHE A 277 -11.45 13.80 -7.19
CA PHE A 277 -12.10 13.93 -5.90
C PHE A 277 -12.45 15.40 -5.55
N ASN A 278 -11.52 16.33 -5.74
CA ASN A 278 -11.73 17.75 -5.45
C ASN A 278 -12.72 18.41 -6.41
N ALA A 279 -12.82 17.94 -7.66
CA ALA A 279 -13.85 18.36 -8.60
C ALA A 279 -15.25 17.94 -8.13
N GLU A 280 -15.40 16.73 -7.56
CA GLU A 280 -16.66 16.31 -6.94
C GLU A 280 -17.05 17.23 -5.78
N LEU A 281 -16.07 17.62 -4.95
CA LEU A 281 -16.32 18.53 -3.82
C LEU A 281 -16.83 19.90 -4.28
N GLU A 282 -16.34 20.42 -5.41
CA GLU A 282 -16.91 21.63 -6.02
C GLU A 282 -18.36 21.42 -6.46
N TYR A 283 -18.63 20.30 -7.11
CA TYR A 283 -19.97 19.97 -7.62
C TYR A 283 -21.01 19.90 -6.49
N ILE A 284 -20.66 19.28 -5.36
CA ILE A 284 -21.52 19.25 -4.16
C ILE A 284 -21.46 20.53 -3.32
N LYS A 285 -20.96 21.64 -3.89
CA LYS A 285 -20.86 22.97 -3.27
C LYS A 285 -20.08 22.99 -1.94
N SER A 286 -19.06 22.14 -1.83
CA SER A 286 -18.15 22.06 -0.69
C SER A 286 -16.68 22.34 -1.07
N PRO A 287 -16.37 23.42 -1.83
CA PRO A 287 -15.01 23.70 -2.29
C PRO A 287 -14.03 24.00 -1.13
N TRP A 288 -14.55 24.37 0.04
CA TRP A 288 -13.76 24.59 1.26
C TRP A 288 -13.17 23.29 1.83
N ALA A 289 -13.69 22.12 1.45
CA ALA A 289 -13.30 20.81 1.96
C ALA A 289 -12.28 20.09 1.04
N LYS A 290 -11.71 20.79 0.06
CA LYS A 290 -10.67 20.20 -0.76
C LYS A 290 -9.43 19.88 0.08
N ILE A 291 -8.80 18.76 -0.24
CA ILE A 291 -7.53 18.34 0.35
C ILE A 291 -6.53 18.01 -0.74
N ASN A 292 -5.26 18.27 -0.46
CA ASN A 292 -4.16 17.93 -1.36
C ASN A 292 -3.60 16.54 -1.03
N ILE A 293 -3.48 15.68 -2.04
CA ILE A 293 -2.89 14.35 -1.91
C ILE A 293 -1.70 14.29 -2.87
N ASN A 294 -0.52 14.27 -2.28
CA ASN A 294 0.75 14.35 -2.99
C ASN A 294 1.22 12.95 -3.42
N ASN A 295 2.11 12.89 -4.41
CA ASN A 295 2.69 11.62 -4.84
C ASN A 295 3.96 11.27 -4.07
N TYR A 296 4.19 9.99 -3.78
CA TYR A 296 5.50 9.44 -3.43
C TYR A 296 6.00 8.50 -4.55
N PRO A 297 7.32 8.37 -4.76
CA PRO A 297 7.87 7.56 -5.85
C PRO A 297 7.71 6.05 -5.59
N LEU A 298 7.35 5.30 -6.64
CA LEU A 298 7.37 3.83 -6.64
C LEU A 298 8.75 3.28 -7.03
N ASP A 299 9.51 4.02 -7.83
CA ASP A 299 10.87 3.65 -8.24
C ASP A 299 11.90 4.21 -7.26
N TYR A 300 12.33 3.36 -6.31
CA TYR A 300 13.36 3.75 -5.33
C TYR A 300 14.69 4.12 -6.00
N THR A 301 14.94 3.70 -7.24
CA THR A 301 16.24 3.90 -7.90
C THR A 301 16.48 5.34 -8.32
N LYS A 302 15.42 6.15 -8.43
CA LYS A 302 15.48 7.57 -8.81
C LYS A 302 15.64 8.52 -7.64
N ILE A 303 15.38 8.06 -6.42
CA ILE A 303 15.43 8.88 -5.20
C ILE A 303 16.79 9.57 -4.99
N PRO A 304 17.94 8.87 -5.08
CA PRO A 304 19.21 9.50 -4.75
C PRO A 304 19.57 10.65 -5.68
N GLU A 305 19.28 10.53 -6.97
CA GLU A 305 19.48 11.59 -7.96
C GLU A 305 18.62 12.83 -7.66
N LYS A 306 17.35 12.64 -7.26
CA LYS A 306 16.43 13.74 -6.94
C LYS A 306 16.78 14.47 -5.65
N LEU A 307 17.39 13.77 -4.70
CA LEU A 307 17.84 14.32 -3.43
C LEU A 307 19.30 14.79 -3.44
N ASN A 308 20.04 14.52 -4.52
CA ASN A 308 21.47 14.79 -4.63
C ASN A 308 22.28 14.13 -3.50
N ILE A 309 22.01 12.85 -3.25
CA ILE A 309 22.76 11.99 -2.31
C ILE A 309 23.49 10.88 -3.09
N SER A 310 24.45 10.21 -2.45
CA SER A 310 25.23 9.13 -3.07
C SER A 310 24.32 8.01 -3.59
N VAL A 311 24.33 7.81 -4.91
CA VAL A 311 23.50 6.79 -5.60
C VAL A 311 23.88 5.39 -5.12
N ASP A 312 25.16 5.04 -5.16
CA ASP A 312 25.61 3.70 -4.80
C ASP A 312 25.34 3.40 -3.32
N ASP A 313 25.62 4.33 -2.42
CA ASP A 313 25.37 4.12 -0.99
C ASP A 313 23.87 3.95 -0.70
N TYR A 314 23.02 4.79 -1.31
CA TYR A 314 21.58 4.72 -1.12
C TYR A 314 21.03 3.38 -1.61
N LEU A 315 21.36 3.00 -2.86
CA LEU A 315 20.87 1.74 -3.45
C LEU A 315 21.37 0.53 -2.65
N ASN A 316 22.64 0.53 -2.24
CA ASN A 316 23.21 -0.57 -1.46
C ASN A 316 22.49 -0.72 -0.11
N GLU A 317 22.24 0.37 0.62
CA GLU A 317 21.53 0.28 1.90
C GLU A 317 20.05 -0.08 1.74
N TYR A 318 19.36 0.46 0.72
CA TYR A 318 17.97 0.11 0.42
C TYR A 318 17.83 -1.36 0.03
N GLU A 319 18.70 -1.85 -0.85
CA GLU A 319 18.71 -3.24 -1.30
C GLU A 319 19.09 -4.19 -0.15
N LYS A 320 20.06 -3.84 0.71
CA LYS A 320 20.38 -4.65 1.91
C LYS A 320 19.18 -4.74 2.85
N LEU A 321 18.52 -3.62 3.12
CA LEU A 321 17.35 -3.55 4.00
C LEU A 321 16.23 -4.47 3.51
N ASN A 322 16.02 -4.54 2.20
CA ASN A 322 14.98 -5.36 1.57
C ASN A 322 15.46 -6.77 1.17
N ASN A 323 16.65 -7.20 1.59
CA ASN A 323 17.24 -8.50 1.23
C ASN A 323 17.39 -8.74 -0.29
N LEU A 324 17.69 -7.67 -1.04
CA LEU A 324 17.92 -7.64 -2.49
C LEU A 324 19.37 -7.38 -2.89
N TYR A 325 20.23 -6.99 -1.95
CA TYR A 325 21.61 -6.61 -2.27
C TYR A 325 22.38 -7.73 -2.97
N GLY A 326 22.92 -7.42 -4.15
CA GLY A 326 23.68 -8.34 -4.98
C GLY A 326 22.85 -9.48 -5.60
N LYS A 327 21.52 -9.46 -5.48
CA LYS A 327 20.63 -10.48 -6.05
C LYS A 327 20.20 -10.12 -7.47
N LYS A 328 20.15 -11.12 -8.34
CA LYS A 328 19.43 -11.09 -9.63
C LYS A 328 18.06 -11.76 -9.48
N PHE A 329 17.22 -11.66 -10.51
CA PHE A 329 15.87 -12.22 -10.51
C PHE A 329 15.84 -13.72 -10.11
N GLU A 330 16.79 -14.51 -10.61
CA GLU A 330 16.90 -15.94 -10.33
C GLU A 330 17.17 -16.23 -8.84
N ASP A 331 17.89 -15.35 -8.15
CA ASP A 331 18.17 -15.51 -6.72
C ASP A 331 16.92 -15.23 -5.87
N LEU A 332 15.86 -14.69 -6.47
CA LEU A 332 14.55 -14.49 -5.82
C LEU A 332 13.60 -15.68 -6.04
N ILE A 333 14.00 -16.68 -6.85
CA ILE A 333 13.20 -17.88 -7.09
C ILE A 333 13.41 -18.86 -5.93
N VAL A 334 12.35 -19.09 -5.16
CA VAL A 334 12.36 -20.05 -4.03
C VAL A 334 11.98 -21.46 -4.47
N TYR A 335 11.38 -21.62 -5.65
CA TYR A 335 11.07 -22.92 -6.23
C TYR A 335 11.04 -22.85 -7.77
N GLY A 336 11.57 -23.90 -8.40
CA GLY A 336 11.49 -24.05 -9.86
C GLY A 336 12.47 -23.15 -10.63
N ASN A 337 13.63 -22.85 -10.07
CA ASN A 337 14.66 -22.05 -10.75
C ASN A 337 15.04 -22.64 -12.13
N ASP A 338 15.16 -23.96 -12.21
CA ASP A 338 15.49 -24.66 -13.45
C ASP A 338 14.35 -24.66 -14.48
N ASN A 339 13.15 -24.23 -14.09
CA ASN A 339 12.00 -24.08 -14.99
C ASN A 339 12.00 -22.73 -15.71
N LEU A 340 12.84 -21.78 -15.30
CA LEU A 340 12.92 -20.47 -15.94
C LEU A 340 13.72 -20.55 -17.25
N ASP A 341 13.05 -20.28 -18.37
CA ASP A 341 13.68 -20.16 -19.68
C ASP A 341 13.67 -18.69 -20.13
N LYS A 342 14.85 -18.06 -20.18
CA LYS A 342 14.98 -16.64 -20.55
C LYS A 342 14.62 -16.32 -22.00
N ALA A 343 14.52 -17.32 -22.88
CA ALA A 343 14.07 -17.14 -24.26
C ALA A 343 12.54 -17.08 -24.38
N LYS A 344 11.80 -17.53 -23.35
CA LYS A 344 10.34 -17.45 -23.30
C LYS A 344 9.86 -16.08 -22.83
N ASN A 345 8.60 -15.79 -23.16
CA ASN A 345 7.85 -14.71 -22.53
C ASN A 345 7.50 -15.09 -21.08
N ASN A 346 7.01 -14.16 -20.27
CA ASN A 346 6.59 -14.44 -18.90
C ASN A 346 5.08 -14.23 -18.73
N LEU A 347 4.45 -15.16 -18.03
CA LEU A 347 3.11 -14.98 -17.46
C LEU A 347 3.26 -14.96 -15.93
N ILE A 348 3.03 -13.80 -15.31
CA ILE A 348 3.14 -13.63 -13.87
C ILE A 348 1.74 -13.66 -13.25
N PHE A 349 1.46 -14.69 -12.46
CA PHE A 349 0.26 -14.76 -11.64
C PHE A 349 0.47 -14.01 -10.32
N MET A 350 -0.35 -12.98 -10.08
CA MET A 350 -0.38 -12.23 -8.83
C MET A 350 -1.35 -12.88 -7.86
N GLY A 351 -0.80 -13.57 -6.85
CA GLY A 351 -1.58 -14.25 -5.82
C GLY A 351 -2.08 -13.29 -4.74
N SER A 352 -3.20 -13.63 -4.12
CA SER A 352 -3.80 -12.87 -3.02
C SER A 352 -4.04 -13.70 -1.77
N SER A 353 -4.30 -13.03 -0.65
CA SER A 353 -4.64 -13.68 0.63
C SER A 353 -6.15 -13.99 0.77
N LEU A 354 -6.91 -13.99 -0.32
CA LEU A 354 -8.34 -14.32 -0.29
C LEU A 354 -8.59 -15.72 0.25
N PHE A 355 -7.74 -16.67 -0.15
CA PHE A 355 -7.91 -18.09 0.13
C PHE A 355 -6.89 -18.65 1.13
N ARG A 356 -6.46 -17.81 2.08
CA ARG A 356 -5.58 -18.23 3.19
C ARG A 356 -6.23 -19.32 4.05
N HIS A 357 -5.43 -19.97 4.89
CA HIS A 357 -5.94 -20.97 5.84
C HIS A 357 -6.91 -20.34 6.87
N TYR A 358 -7.89 -21.11 7.35
CA TYR A 358 -8.78 -20.65 8.42
C TYR A 358 -7.98 -20.27 9.66
N GLU A 359 -8.43 -19.20 10.32
CA GLU A 359 -7.75 -18.67 11.51
C GLU A 359 -7.99 -19.59 12.72
N PRO A 360 -7.10 -19.54 13.73
CA PRO A 360 -7.32 -20.27 14.97
C PRO A 360 -8.69 -19.99 15.61
N GLY A 361 -9.34 -21.05 16.10
CA GLY A 361 -10.67 -20.97 16.70
C GLY A 361 -11.83 -20.89 15.69
N LYS A 362 -11.60 -21.29 14.43
CA LYS A 362 -12.64 -21.47 13.40
C LYS A 362 -12.89 -22.96 13.13
N GLU A 363 -14.07 -23.28 12.61
CA GLU A 363 -14.54 -24.66 12.36
C GLU A 363 -13.57 -25.53 11.53
N PHE A 364 -12.83 -24.93 10.60
CA PHE A 364 -11.89 -25.60 9.69
C PHE A 364 -10.45 -25.11 9.88
N GLU A 365 -10.08 -24.77 11.12
CA GLU A 365 -8.75 -24.26 11.47
C GLU A 365 -7.62 -25.04 10.80
N GLY A 366 -6.66 -24.32 10.20
CA GLY A 366 -5.51 -24.92 9.53
C GLY A 366 -5.75 -25.31 8.08
N ASP A 367 -7.00 -25.55 7.65
CA ASP A 367 -7.30 -25.91 6.26
C ASP A 367 -7.30 -24.68 5.33
N LEU A 368 -6.95 -24.87 4.05
CA LEU A 368 -7.10 -23.83 3.05
C LEU A 368 -8.59 -23.55 2.82
N ARG A 369 -8.96 -22.27 2.68
CA ARG A 369 -10.36 -21.89 2.36
C ARG A 369 -10.86 -22.50 1.05
N LEU A 370 -9.97 -22.84 0.12
CA LEU A 370 -10.34 -23.51 -1.13
C LEU A 370 -10.81 -24.95 -0.92
N ASP A 371 -10.37 -25.63 0.15
CA ASP A 371 -10.81 -26.99 0.47
C ASP A 371 -12.32 -27.04 0.77
N HIS A 372 -12.83 -25.94 1.32
CA HIS A 372 -14.23 -25.79 1.74
C HIS A 372 -15.05 -24.91 0.79
N ASN A 373 -14.51 -24.56 -0.38
CA ASN A 373 -15.20 -23.79 -1.41
C ASN A 373 -15.04 -24.42 -2.82
N PRO A 374 -15.70 -25.55 -3.10
CA PRO A 374 -15.52 -26.30 -4.34
C PRO A 374 -15.96 -25.52 -5.59
N LYS A 375 -16.93 -24.60 -5.46
CA LYS A 375 -17.36 -23.74 -6.58
C LYS A 375 -16.25 -22.77 -7.00
N ALA A 376 -15.62 -22.11 -6.02
CA ALA A 376 -14.49 -21.22 -6.29
C ALA A 376 -13.29 -22.01 -6.84
N LEU A 377 -12.96 -23.16 -6.24
CA LEU A 377 -11.87 -24.02 -6.71
C LEU A 377 -12.08 -24.46 -8.17
N ASN A 378 -13.29 -24.90 -8.53
CA ASN A 378 -13.58 -25.30 -9.90
C ASN A 378 -13.44 -24.12 -10.90
N GLU A 379 -13.94 -22.94 -10.55
CA GLU A 379 -13.78 -21.74 -11.37
C GLU A 379 -12.30 -21.37 -11.57
N ILE A 380 -11.48 -21.48 -10.51
CA ILE A 380 -10.04 -21.21 -10.56
C ILE A 380 -9.31 -22.23 -11.43
N ASN A 381 -9.63 -23.52 -11.31
CA ASN A 381 -9.05 -24.57 -12.15
C ASN A 381 -9.39 -24.35 -13.64
N GLN A 382 -10.61 -23.91 -13.95
CA GLN A 382 -11.02 -23.55 -15.30
C GLN A 382 -10.29 -22.30 -15.80
N TYR A 383 -10.08 -21.29 -14.94
CA TYR A 383 -9.30 -20.11 -15.26
C TYR A 383 -7.87 -20.46 -15.68
N PHE A 384 -7.17 -21.32 -14.92
CA PHE A 384 -5.83 -21.77 -15.29
C PHE A 384 -5.82 -22.63 -16.58
N ALA A 385 -6.86 -23.45 -16.80
CA ALA A 385 -7.02 -24.19 -18.05
C ALA A 385 -7.12 -23.26 -19.27
N THR A 386 -7.86 -22.16 -19.14
CA THR A 386 -8.01 -21.14 -20.18
C THR A 386 -6.73 -20.33 -20.36
N LEU A 387 -6.03 -19.98 -19.27
CA LEU A 387 -4.71 -19.35 -19.36
C LEU A 387 -3.70 -20.22 -20.12
N LEU A 388 -3.69 -21.54 -19.92
CA LEU A 388 -2.81 -22.46 -20.65
C LEU A 388 -3.08 -22.51 -22.15
N LYS A 389 -4.32 -22.30 -22.57
CA LYS A 389 -4.66 -22.18 -23.99
C LYS A 389 -4.22 -20.84 -24.56
N LYS A 390 -4.46 -19.75 -23.83
CA LYS A 390 -4.12 -18.38 -24.24
C LYS A 390 -2.61 -18.12 -24.23
N TYR A 391 -1.91 -18.71 -23.27
CA TYR A 391 -0.47 -18.53 -23.02
C TYR A 391 0.23 -19.89 -22.83
N PRO A 392 0.47 -20.66 -23.91
CA PRO A 392 1.03 -22.00 -23.82
C PRO A 392 2.38 -22.07 -23.08
N SER A 393 2.59 -23.11 -22.25
CA SER A 393 3.78 -23.28 -21.39
C SER A 393 5.09 -23.55 -22.12
N ASP A 394 5.03 -23.93 -23.40
CA ASP A 394 6.19 -23.99 -24.30
C ASP A 394 6.66 -22.59 -24.72
N LYS A 395 5.80 -21.56 -24.63
CA LYS A 395 6.10 -20.17 -25.02
C LYS A 395 6.22 -19.21 -23.85
N TYR A 396 5.67 -19.57 -22.69
CA TYR A 396 5.62 -18.73 -21.50
C TYR A 396 6.20 -19.44 -20.27
N ASN A 397 7.02 -18.72 -19.51
CA ASN A 397 7.34 -19.05 -18.13
C ASN A 397 6.11 -18.76 -17.26
N TYR A 398 5.72 -19.73 -16.42
CA TYR A 398 4.64 -19.55 -15.45
C TYR A 398 5.23 -19.16 -14.10
N ILE A 399 5.23 -17.86 -13.83
CA ILE A 399 5.82 -17.26 -12.65
C ILE A 399 4.72 -16.91 -11.65
N PHE A 400 4.90 -17.29 -10.38
CA PHE A 400 3.94 -17.03 -9.32
C PHE A 400 4.56 -16.08 -8.30
N LYS A 401 3.94 -14.89 -8.17
CA LYS A 401 4.24 -13.95 -7.10
C LYS A 401 3.06 -13.90 -6.13
N LEU A 402 3.18 -14.63 -5.03
CA LEU A 402 2.11 -14.75 -4.04
C LEU A 402 2.17 -13.64 -2.98
N HIS A 403 1.07 -13.52 -2.24
CA HIS A 403 0.99 -12.69 -1.03
C HIS A 403 1.98 -13.20 0.03
N PRO A 404 2.65 -12.33 0.81
CA PRO A 404 3.61 -12.72 1.88
C PRO A 404 3.07 -13.65 2.98
N TYR A 405 1.79 -14.01 2.93
CA TYR A 405 1.16 -14.96 3.84
C TYR A 405 1.60 -16.39 3.53
N TYR A 406 1.71 -16.75 2.26
CA TYR A 406 2.10 -18.10 1.84
C TYR A 406 3.62 -18.17 1.82
N LYS A 407 4.24 -18.71 2.85
CA LYS A 407 5.70 -18.91 2.91
C LYS A 407 6.04 -20.37 2.68
N ASP A 408 7.23 -20.62 2.14
CA ASP A 408 7.82 -21.96 2.02
C ASP A 408 6.86 -22.96 1.34
N GLN A 409 6.64 -24.12 1.96
CA GLN A 409 5.80 -25.20 1.42
C GLN A 409 4.34 -24.78 1.21
N GLN A 410 3.81 -23.81 1.96
CA GLN A 410 2.43 -23.33 1.80
C GLN A 410 2.21 -22.66 0.44
N ALA A 411 3.25 -22.04 -0.12
CA ALA A 411 3.18 -21.45 -1.45
C ALA A 411 2.96 -22.53 -2.52
N LEU A 412 3.71 -23.63 -2.44
CA LEU A 412 3.62 -24.74 -3.39
C LEU A 412 2.29 -25.49 -3.23
N GLU A 413 1.85 -25.75 -2.00
CA GLU A 413 0.55 -26.36 -1.71
C GLU A 413 -0.59 -25.53 -2.32
N TYR A 414 -0.59 -24.22 -2.07
CA TYR A 414 -1.61 -23.31 -2.58
C TYR A 414 -1.62 -23.26 -4.12
N ILE A 415 -0.44 -23.21 -4.76
CA ILE A 415 -0.34 -23.22 -6.23
C ILE A 415 -0.84 -24.55 -6.80
N ASN A 416 -0.40 -25.69 -6.26
CA ASN A 416 -0.84 -27.01 -6.71
C ASN A 416 -2.36 -27.16 -6.57
N LYS A 417 -2.94 -26.63 -5.50
CA LYS A 417 -4.39 -26.62 -5.31
C LYS A 417 -5.10 -25.85 -6.43
N MET A 418 -4.62 -24.65 -6.79
CA MET A 418 -5.21 -23.82 -7.85
C MET A 418 -4.98 -24.37 -9.27
N LEU A 419 -3.87 -25.09 -9.49
CA LEU A 419 -3.54 -25.69 -10.78
C LEU A 419 -4.29 -27.01 -11.01
N GLY A 420 -4.72 -27.71 -9.96
CA GLY A 420 -5.40 -28.99 -10.10
C GLY A 420 -4.55 -30.01 -10.86
N SER A 421 -5.11 -30.61 -11.92
CA SER A 421 -4.41 -31.62 -12.75
C SER A 421 -3.54 -31.02 -13.87
N HIS A 422 -3.43 -29.70 -13.96
CA HIS A 422 -2.68 -29.06 -15.04
C HIS A 422 -1.18 -29.22 -14.84
N LYS A 423 -0.50 -29.75 -15.86
CA LYS A 423 0.97 -29.92 -15.86
C LYS A 423 1.66 -28.61 -16.21
N ILE A 424 1.92 -27.79 -15.21
CA ILE A 424 2.76 -26.59 -15.31
C ILE A 424 3.97 -26.80 -14.43
N ASN A 425 5.14 -26.38 -14.90
CA ASN A 425 6.35 -26.30 -14.10
C ASN A 425 6.43 -24.89 -13.51
N PRO A 426 6.00 -24.66 -12.24
CA PRO A 426 5.90 -23.31 -11.71
C PRO A 426 7.29 -22.76 -11.36
N VAL A 427 7.45 -21.45 -11.54
CA VAL A 427 8.54 -20.65 -10.97
C VAL A 427 7.94 -19.82 -9.84
N ILE A 428 8.35 -20.04 -8.60
CA ILE A 428 7.80 -19.31 -7.43
C ILE A 428 8.82 -18.28 -6.98
N ILE A 429 8.42 -17.01 -6.97
CA ILE A 429 9.22 -15.91 -6.45
C ILE A 429 8.95 -15.75 -4.96
N ASP A 430 9.98 -15.44 -4.19
CA ASP A 430 9.91 -15.14 -2.76
C ASP A 430 8.70 -14.22 -2.45
N PRO A 431 7.69 -14.73 -1.73
CA PRO A 431 6.51 -13.96 -1.36
C PRO A 431 6.83 -12.75 -0.46
N GLY A 432 7.94 -12.78 0.28
CA GLY A 432 8.38 -11.72 1.19
C GLY A 432 8.83 -10.42 0.50
N ILE A 433 9.38 -10.54 -0.72
CA ILE A 433 9.79 -9.40 -1.55
C ILE A 433 8.56 -8.65 -2.07
N SER A 434 8.53 -7.33 -1.95
CA SER A 434 7.42 -6.53 -2.50
C SER A 434 7.47 -6.54 -4.03
N TRP A 435 6.29 -6.50 -4.67
CA TRP A 435 6.20 -6.46 -6.12
C TRP A 435 6.87 -5.20 -6.69
N GLU A 436 6.70 -4.07 -6.00
CA GLU A 436 7.23 -2.77 -6.40
C GLU A 436 8.76 -2.74 -6.36
N ASN A 437 9.39 -3.39 -5.38
CA ASN A 437 10.85 -3.50 -5.35
C ASN A 437 11.36 -4.41 -6.45
N LEU A 438 10.62 -5.48 -6.77
CA LEU A 438 10.96 -6.39 -7.86
C LEU A 438 10.91 -5.68 -9.21
N ILE A 439 9.83 -4.96 -9.53
CA ILE A 439 9.72 -4.24 -10.81
C ILE A 439 10.75 -3.10 -10.91
N ALA A 440 11.06 -2.40 -9.83
CA ALA A 440 12.09 -1.36 -9.82
C ALA A 440 13.49 -1.96 -10.05
N MET A 441 13.80 -3.10 -9.40
CA MET A 441 15.03 -3.84 -9.66
C MET A 441 15.13 -4.30 -11.12
N GLU A 442 14.05 -4.86 -11.67
CA GLU A 442 14.03 -5.34 -13.05
C GLU A 442 14.09 -4.22 -14.08
N PHE A 443 13.56 -3.04 -13.76
CA PHE A 443 13.71 -1.83 -14.58
C PHE A 443 15.15 -1.29 -14.55
N LYS A 444 15.83 -1.35 -13.40
CA LYS A 444 17.27 -1.07 -13.31
C LYS A 444 18.07 -2.06 -14.15
N ASN A 445 17.76 -3.36 -14.08
CA ASN A 445 18.41 -4.42 -14.86
C ASN A 445 18.18 -4.28 -16.38
N LEU A 446 17.05 -3.69 -16.80
CA LEU A 446 16.76 -3.42 -18.21
C LEU A 446 17.82 -2.51 -18.85
N ARG A 447 18.37 -1.55 -18.10
CA ARG A 447 19.44 -0.66 -18.58
C ARG A 447 20.67 -1.46 -19.03
N ASN A 448 20.98 -2.53 -18.30
CA ASN A 448 22.08 -3.45 -18.59
C ASN A 448 21.68 -4.65 -19.47
N ASN A 449 20.44 -4.68 -19.96
CA ASN A 449 19.90 -5.76 -20.79
C ASN A 449 19.88 -7.13 -20.09
N THR A 450 19.77 -7.15 -18.76
CA THR A 450 19.74 -8.37 -17.93
C THR A 450 18.38 -8.65 -17.30
N SER A 451 17.38 -7.81 -17.58
CA SER A 451 16.02 -7.98 -17.07
C SER A 451 15.37 -9.28 -17.57
N VAL A 452 14.77 -10.02 -16.66
CA VAL A 452 13.92 -11.16 -16.97
C VAL A 452 12.52 -10.67 -17.31
N ILE A 453 12.00 -9.69 -16.56
CA ILE A 453 10.62 -9.19 -16.72
C ILE A 453 10.47 -8.26 -17.93
N PHE A 454 11.43 -7.38 -18.19
CA PHE A 454 11.30 -6.37 -19.24
C PHE A 454 12.19 -6.64 -20.45
N ASP A 455 11.75 -6.18 -21.62
CA ASP A 455 12.54 -6.06 -22.85
C ASP A 455 12.63 -4.60 -23.29
N ARG A 456 13.71 -4.23 -23.99
CA ARG A 456 13.90 -2.85 -24.49
C ARG A 456 12.86 -2.43 -25.54
N ASN A 457 12.15 -3.39 -26.13
CA ASN A 457 11.06 -3.17 -27.07
C ASN A 457 9.68 -3.30 -26.44
N ASP A 458 9.58 -3.49 -25.13
CA ASP A 458 8.30 -3.43 -24.45
C ASP A 458 7.56 -2.13 -24.79
N PHE A 459 6.24 -2.25 -24.89
CA PHE A 459 5.27 -1.22 -25.26
C PHE A 459 5.35 -0.74 -26.72
N LYS A 460 6.41 -1.09 -27.47
CA LYS A 460 6.42 -0.87 -28.92
C LYS A 460 5.40 -1.79 -29.59
N ASN A 461 4.56 -1.23 -30.46
CA ASN A 461 3.47 -1.95 -31.12
C ASN A 461 2.50 -2.66 -30.14
N ASN A 462 2.31 -2.12 -28.93
CA ASN A 462 1.45 -2.69 -27.89
C ASN A 462 1.80 -4.14 -27.50
N LYS A 463 3.09 -4.48 -27.44
CA LYS A 463 3.56 -5.80 -26.99
C LYS A 463 4.43 -5.67 -25.75
N SER A 464 4.39 -6.68 -24.91
CA SER A 464 5.38 -6.85 -23.84
C SER A 464 5.85 -8.30 -23.73
N LYS A 465 7.11 -8.47 -23.29
CA LYS A 465 7.70 -9.74 -22.88
C LYS A 465 6.93 -10.39 -21.73
N THR A 466 6.35 -9.59 -20.84
CA THR A 466 5.67 -10.06 -19.64
C THR A 466 4.21 -9.66 -19.65
N ILE A 467 3.37 -10.60 -19.23
CA ILE A 467 1.94 -10.39 -19.01
C ILE A 467 1.61 -10.73 -17.57
N ILE A 468 0.83 -9.88 -16.91
CA ILE A 468 0.33 -10.12 -15.56
C ILE A 468 -1.12 -10.60 -15.62
N THR A 469 -1.43 -11.53 -14.73
CA THR A 469 -2.74 -12.15 -14.59
C THR A 469 -3.06 -12.36 -13.10
N GLY A 470 -4.35 -12.47 -12.75
CA GLY A 470 -4.76 -12.75 -11.38
C GLY A 470 -6.27 -12.79 -11.18
N LEU A 471 -6.70 -13.01 -9.95
CA LEU A 471 -8.11 -13.20 -9.59
C LEU A 471 -8.70 -12.07 -8.73
N GLN A 472 -7.89 -11.07 -8.37
CA GLN A 472 -8.31 -9.97 -7.52
C GLN A 472 -8.03 -8.63 -8.21
N ALA A 473 -9.01 -8.13 -8.97
CA ALA A 473 -8.93 -6.85 -9.68
C ALA A 473 -8.87 -5.61 -8.74
N THR A 474 -9.16 -5.80 -7.45
CA THR A 474 -9.11 -4.74 -6.42
C THR A 474 -7.73 -4.59 -5.77
N THR A 475 -6.72 -5.33 -6.20
CA THR A 475 -5.39 -5.28 -5.56
C THR A 475 -4.66 -3.97 -5.84
N THR A 476 -3.98 -3.42 -4.82
CA THR A 476 -3.07 -2.28 -4.98
C THR A 476 -1.93 -2.58 -5.98
N VAL A 477 -1.57 -3.85 -6.16
CA VAL A 477 -0.55 -4.28 -7.15
C VAL A 477 -0.91 -3.81 -8.55
N LEU A 478 -2.19 -3.85 -8.96
CA LEU A 478 -2.58 -3.43 -10.30
C LEU A 478 -2.37 -1.93 -10.48
N ASN A 479 -2.90 -1.12 -9.58
CA ASN A 479 -2.80 0.33 -9.68
C ASN A 479 -1.33 0.78 -9.58
N SER A 480 -0.57 0.24 -8.63
CA SER A 480 0.87 0.56 -8.52
C SER A 480 1.66 0.11 -9.75
N THR A 481 1.31 -1.00 -10.39
CA THR A 481 1.96 -1.42 -11.64
C THR A 481 1.65 -0.46 -12.79
N TYR A 482 0.38 -0.06 -12.98
CA TYR A 482 0.04 0.94 -13.99
C TYR A 482 0.78 2.27 -13.74
N SER A 483 0.74 2.79 -12.50
CA SER A 483 1.45 4.01 -12.12
C SER A 483 2.95 3.88 -12.37
N PHE A 484 3.59 2.78 -11.94
CA PHE A 484 5.01 2.53 -12.18
C PHE A 484 5.35 2.50 -13.68
N LEU A 485 4.60 1.75 -14.50
CA LEU A 485 4.88 1.63 -15.93
C LEU A 485 4.74 2.98 -16.65
N THR A 486 3.66 3.72 -16.37
CA THR A 486 3.44 5.04 -16.97
C THR A 486 4.54 6.03 -16.58
N GLU A 487 5.03 5.99 -15.33
CA GLU A 487 6.11 6.85 -14.87
C GLU A 487 7.50 6.42 -15.37
N ALA A 488 7.82 5.13 -15.33
CA ALA A 488 9.14 4.59 -15.64
C ALA A 488 9.41 4.59 -17.15
N PHE A 489 8.41 4.24 -17.96
CA PHE A 489 8.52 4.17 -19.42
C PHE A 489 7.98 5.40 -20.15
N GLY A 490 7.31 6.33 -19.45
CA GLY A 490 6.73 7.54 -20.05
C GLY A 490 5.57 7.24 -21.01
N ILE A 491 4.84 6.15 -20.75
CA ILE A 491 3.73 5.67 -21.60
C ILE A 491 2.37 6.05 -21.01
N ARG A 492 1.32 5.97 -21.83
CA ARG A 492 -0.08 6.14 -21.39
C ARG A 492 -0.61 4.85 -20.76
N LEU A 493 -1.67 4.98 -19.97
CA LEU A 493 -2.36 3.85 -19.32
C LEU A 493 -2.72 2.73 -20.33
N ARG A 494 -3.26 3.09 -21.49
CA ARG A 494 -3.66 2.13 -22.54
C ARG A 494 -2.49 1.31 -23.11
N GLU A 495 -1.29 1.89 -23.18
CA GLU A 495 -0.10 1.19 -23.67
C GLU A 495 0.39 0.17 -22.63
N ALA A 496 0.24 0.48 -21.34
CA ALA A 496 0.53 -0.44 -20.24
C ALA A 496 -0.35 -1.70 -20.24
N TYR A 497 -1.47 -1.71 -20.99
CA TYR A 497 -2.35 -2.89 -21.09
C TYR A 497 -1.68 -4.09 -21.76
N SER A 498 -0.61 -3.86 -22.53
CA SER A 498 0.20 -4.95 -23.09
C SER A 498 0.97 -5.74 -22.02
N PHE A 499 1.17 -5.17 -20.82
CA PHE A 499 1.78 -5.81 -19.67
C PHE A 499 0.73 -6.19 -18.61
N VAL A 500 -0.25 -5.32 -18.35
CA VAL A 500 -1.38 -5.58 -17.44
C VAL A 500 -2.70 -5.40 -18.19
N ASP A 501 -3.22 -6.45 -18.82
CA ASP A 501 -4.53 -6.39 -19.48
C ASP A 501 -5.65 -6.58 -18.43
N PRO A 502 -6.61 -5.64 -18.28
CA PRO A 502 -7.77 -5.81 -17.39
C PRO A 502 -8.52 -7.13 -17.61
N LYS A 503 -8.54 -7.65 -18.84
CA LYS A 503 -9.21 -8.91 -19.20
C LYS A 503 -8.51 -10.15 -18.64
N ASN A 504 -7.25 -10.05 -18.22
CA ASN A 504 -6.54 -11.13 -17.52
C ASN A 504 -6.84 -11.14 -16.00
N PHE A 505 -7.64 -10.18 -15.53
CA PHE A 505 -8.16 -10.09 -14.17
C PHE A 505 -9.69 -10.20 -14.15
N PRO A 506 -10.27 -11.30 -14.68
CA PRO A 506 -11.71 -11.44 -14.73
C PRO A 506 -12.34 -11.44 -13.34
N LEU A 507 -13.52 -10.82 -13.24
CA LEU A 507 -14.28 -10.78 -12.00
C LEU A 507 -15.03 -12.10 -11.81
N SER A 508 -14.80 -12.73 -10.66
CA SER A 508 -15.38 -14.04 -10.33
C SER A 508 -16.91 -14.03 -10.38
N ASN A 509 -17.47 -15.15 -10.83
CA ASN A 509 -18.88 -15.47 -10.76
C ASN A 509 -19.20 -16.39 -9.56
N LYS A 510 -18.20 -16.90 -8.83
CA LYS A 510 -18.39 -17.90 -7.75
C LYS A 510 -17.95 -17.45 -6.35
N PHE A 511 -17.15 -16.40 -6.24
CA PHE A 511 -16.67 -15.88 -4.95
C PHE A 511 -16.54 -14.34 -4.97
N ASN A 512 -16.54 -13.73 -3.78
CA ASN A 512 -16.30 -12.30 -3.64
C ASN A 512 -14.79 -12.00 -3.62
N ILE A 513 -14.35 -11.01 -4.39
CA ILE A 513 -12.93 -10.67 -4.59
C ILE A 513 -12.31 -9.84 -3.46
N VAL A 514 -13.07 -9.49 -2.42
CA VAL A 514 -12.57 -8.73 -1.25
C VAL A 514 -12.93 -9.44 0.05
N ILE A 515 -14.21 -9.80 0.20
CA ILE A 515 -14.77 -10.35 1.44
C ILE A 515 -14.75 -11.87 1.35
N ARG A 516 -13.99 -12.49 2.25
CA ARG A 516 -13.87 -13.96 2.32
C ARG A 516 -15.21 -14.59 2.72
N ASP A 517 -15.44 -15.80 2.25
CA ASP A 517 -16.53 -16.69 2.70
C ASP A 517 -17.96 -16.16 2.43
N VAL A 518 -18.10 -15.07 1.66
CA VAL A 518 -19.40 -14.56 1.18
C VAL A 518 -19.89 -15.41 0.02
N LYS A 519 -21.13 -15.89 0.14
CA LYS A 519 -21.84 -16.64 -0.90
C LYS A 519 -23.03 -15.82 -1.39
N HIS A 520 -23.16 -15.67 -2.70
CA HIS A 520 -24.36 -15.10 -3.31
C HIS A 520 -25.21 -16.21 -3.95
N GLU A 521 -26.49 -15.94 -4.13
CA GLU A 521 -27.46 -16.92 -4.65
C GLU A 521 -27.18 -17.31 -6.11
N THR A 522 -26.68 -16.37 -6.92
CA THR A 522 -26.46 -16.55 -8.36
C THR A 522 -25.11 -16.02 -8.82
N ASP A 523 -24.65 -16.52 -9.97
CA ASP A 523 -23.41 -16.10 -10.64
C ASP A 523 -23.43 -14.61 -11.03
N GLU A 524 -24.60 -14.14 -11.47
CA GLU A 524 -24.82 -12.74 -11.84
C GLU A 524 -24.73 -11.83 -10.62
N LYS A 525 -25.37 -12.20 -9.50
CA LYS A 525 -25.27 -11.44 -8.25
C LYS A 525 -23.83 -11.38 -7.74
N THR A 526 -23.08 -12.48 -7.86
CA THR A 526 -21.66 -12.51 -7.48
C THR A 526 -20.82 -11.57 -8.33
N PHE A 527 -20.97 -11.64 -9.65
CA PHE A 527 -20.27 -10.75 -10.58
C PHE A 527 -20.59 -9.27 -10.31
N ASN A 528 -21.88 -8.93 -10.18
CA ASN A 528 -22.30 -7.56 -9.90
C ASN A 528 -21.76 -7.06 -8.54
N ALA A 529 -21.73 -7.91 -7.51
CA ALA A 529 -21.09 -7.56 -6.24
C ALA A 529 -19.59 -7.28 -6.41
N ASN A 530 -18.89 -8.06 -7.23
CA ASN A 530 -17.47 -7.86 -7.52
C ASN A 530 -17.20 -6.59 -8.34
N VAL A 531 -18.09 -6.24 -9.29
CA VAL A 531 -18.05 -4.96 -10.01
C VAL A 531 -18.18 -3.79 -9.03
N GLU A 532 -19.10 -3.88 -8.08
CA GLU A 532 -19.27 -2.84 -7.07
C GLU A 532 -18.07 -2.74 -6.13
N GLU A 533 -17.45 -3.85 -5.72
CA GLU A 533 -16.20 -3.81 -4.95
C GLU A 533 -15.05 -3.19 -5.74
N LEU A 534 -14.94 -3.47 -7.05
CA LEU A 534 -13.95 -2.85 -7.92
C LEU A 534 -14.14 -1.34 -8.03
N LYS A 535 -15.38 -0.89 -8.28
CA LYS A 535 -15.74 0.53 -8.32
C LYS A 535 -15.44 1.20 -6.99
N LYS A 536 -15.86 0.60 -5.88
CA LYS A 536 -15.59 1.12 -4.53
C LYS A 536 -14.09 1.33 -4.28
N ALA A 537 -13.25 0.39 -4.71
CA ALA A 537 -11.81 0.43 -4.44
C ALA A 537 -11.05 1.43 -5.31
N ASN A 538 -11.51 1.69 -6.54
CA ASN A 538 -10.73 2.42 -7.55
C ASN A 538 -11.49 3.57 -8.25
N LEU A 539 -12.68 3.97 -7.78
CA LEU A 539 -13.52 4.99 -8.43
C LEU A 539 -12.73 6.24 -8.82
N TRP A 540 -11.96 6.80 -7.90
CA TRP A 540 -11.24 8.05 -8.16
C TRP A 540 -10.06 7.83 -9.12
N ASN A 541 -9.38 6.69 -9.03
CA ASN A 541 -8.34 6.34 -10.00
C ASN A 541 -8.91 6.20 -11.42
N MET A 542 -10.05 5.52 -11.55
CA MET A 542 -10.77 5.37 -12.81
C MET A 542 -11.09 6.74 -13.41
N ILE A 543 -11.70 7.64 -12.61
CA ILE A 543 -12.07 9.00 -13.07
C ILE A 543 -10.82 9.82 -13.46
N SER A 544 -9.70 9.63 -12.77
CA SER A 544 -8.44 10.29 -13.09
C SER A 544 -7.65 9.64 -14.24
N GLU A 545 -8.20 8.61 -14.89
CA GLU A 545 -7.53 7.84 -15.95
C GLU A 545 -6.19 7.22 -15.52
N SER A 546 -6.01 6.95 -14.23
CA SER A 546 -4.86 6.22 -13.67
C SER A 546 -5.11 4.71 -13.52
N PHE A 547 -6.36 4.28 -13.64
CA PHE A 547 -6.77 2.89 -13.59
C PHE A 547 -7.83 2.59 -14.67
N PRO A 548 -7.88 1.37 -15.24
CA PRO A 548 -8.87 0.97 -16.24
C PRO A 548 -10.30 1.14 -15.75
N TRP A 549 -11.22 1.45 -16.67
CA TRP A 549 -12.64 1.56 -16.35
C TRP A 549 -13.22 0.17 -16.01
N TYR A 550 -14.25 0.09 -15.15
CA TYR A 550 -14.68 -1.21 -14.60
C TYR A 550 -15.25 -2.16 -15.67
N GLU A 551 -15.83 -1.62 -16.75
CA GLU A 551 -16.36 -2.33 -17.91
C GLU A 551 -15.27 -3.08 -18.70
N GLU A 552 -14.00 -2.73 -18.49
CA GLU A 552 -12.87 -3.42 -19.12
C GLU A 552 -12.54 -4.75 -18.44
N PHE A 553 -13.00 -4.94 -17.20
CA PHE A 553 -12.87 -6.17 -16.44
C PHE A 553 -14.06 -7.08 -16.74
N ILE A 554 -13.80 -8.11 -17.54
CA ILE A 554 -14.83 -9.05 -17.98
C ILE A 554 -15.23 -10.01 -16.85
N SER A 555 -16.41 -10.60 -16.96
CA SER A 555 -16.79 -11.70 -16.06
C SER A 555 -15.92 -12.92 -16.28
N MET A 556 -15.77 -13.76 -15.24
CA MET A 556 -15.08 -15.04 -15.38
C MET A 556 -15.76 -15.94 -16.41
N ASN A 557 -17.10 -16.01 -16.43
CA ASN A 557 -17.83 -16.76 -17.46
C ASN A 557 -17.50 -16.29 -18.89
N GLU A 558 -17.32 -14.99 -19.11
CA GLU A 558 -16.88 -14.45 -20.40
C GLU A 558 -15.42 -14.82 -20.70
N PHE A 559 -14.53 -14.72 -19.71
CA PHE A 559 -13.13 -15.14 -19.86
C PHE A 559 -13.02 -16.61 -20.26
N LEU A 560 -13.82 -17.48 -19.65
CA LEU A 560 -13.84 -18.92 -19.90
C LEU A 560 -14.47 -19.30 -21.25
N SER A 561 -15.34 -18.46 -21.83
CA SER A 561 -16.01 -18.74 -23.09
C SER A 561 -15.21 -18.32 -24.33
N LYS A 562 -14.27 -17.38 -24.18
CA LYS A 562 -13.35 -16.96 -25.25
C LYS A 562 -12.35 -18.09 -25.52
N LYS A 563 -12.55 -18.78 -26.64
CA LYS A 563 -11.65 -19.82 -27.16
C LYS A 563 -10.39 -19.22 -27.76
#